data_AF-A0A8E2EFI0-F1
#
_entry.id   AF-A0A8E2EFI0-F1
#
_cell.length_a   1.000
_cell.length_b   1.000
_cell.length_c   1.000
_cell.angle_alpha   90.00
_cell.angle_beta   90.00
_cell.angle_gamma   90.00
#
_symmetry.space_group_name_H-M   'P 1'
#
loop_
_entity.id
_entity.type
_entity.pdbx_description
1 polymer ?
#
loop_
_entity_poly.entity_id
_entity_poly.type
_entity_poly.pdbx_seq_one_letter_code
_entity_poly.pdbx_strand_id
1 'polypeptide(L)'
;MQSLSLLSLIVAAIFFVVASAAAQSTATSAVGTATSPSLTTTATIYPGVGKYKYAGCWNETTGYADAGGVRALGGQGWNMEAQNDMTPDMCLSFCSGSQYAGLEYSRECWCSPYISALSDKLSDQECNMACEGDASKVCGGRLTLTVYNLTLTTQNKAIGLTRSTGLAMVALGLAMAMVVFL
;
A
#
# COMPACT_ATOMS: atom_id res chain seq x y z
N MET A 1 25.78 69.86 -18.31
CA MET A 1 25.18 69.52 -19.63
C MET A 1 24.67 68.11 -19.54
N GLN A 2 23.44 67.91 -20.01
CA GLN A 2 22.49 66.87 -19.59
C GLN A 2 22.84 65.46 -20.09
N SER A 3 22.45 64.46 -19.30
CA SER A 3 22.06 63.13 -19.81
C SER A 3 20.84 62.63 -19.04
N LEU A 4 19.63 63.02 -19.49
CA LEU A 4 18.37 62.39 -19.08
C LEU A 4 17.97 61.37 -20.15
N SER A 5 17.81 60.12 -19.72
CA SER A 5 17.51 58.94 -20.53
C SER A 5 16.00 58.63 -20.49
N LEU A 6 15.35 58.78 -21.65
CA LEU A 6 14.39 57.84 -22.27
C LEU A 6 13.11 57.39 -21.53
N LEU A 7 12.59 58.13 -20.54
CA LEU A 7 11.35 57.76 -19.83
C LEU A 7 10.02 58.17 -20.52
N SER A 8 9.98 58.59 -21.79
CA SER A 8 8.89 59.47 -22.28
C SER A 8 8.03 58.99 -23.46
N LEU A 9 7.98 57.71 -23.82
CA LEU A 9 7.30 57.28 -25.06
C LEU A 9 6.10 56.33 -24.96
N ILE A 10 5.54 56.03 -23.78
CA ILE A 10 4.37 55.10 -23.71
C ILE A 10 3.18 55.66 -22.92
N VAL A 11 3.02 56.99 -22.92
CA VAL A 11 1.82 57.67 -22.40
C VAL A 11 0.98 58.19 -23.58
N ALA A 12 0.32 57.30 -24.35
CA ALA A 12 -0.62 57.74 -25.41
C ALA A 12 -1.58 56.65 -25.95
N ALA A 13 -2.15 55.81 -25.09
CA ALA A 13 -3.28 54.96 -25.49
C ALA A 13 -4.39 55.02 -24.42
N ILE A 14 -4.99 56.20 -24.31
CA ILE A 14 -6.23 56.42 -23.58
C ILE A 14 -7.35 56.57 -24.63
N PHE A 15 -8.48 55.92 -24.35
CA PHE A 15 -9.87 56.29 -24.68
C PHE A 15 -10.68 55.32 -25.55
N PHE A 16 -11.91 55.11 -25.06
CA PHE A 16 -13.10 54.47 -25.64
C PHE A 16 -13.19 52.95 -25.53
N VAL A 17 -13.88 52.42 -24.50
CA VAL A 17 -15.21 51.79 -24.67
C VAL A 17 -15.97 51.71 -23.32
N VAL A 18 -17.05 52.50 -23.22
CA VAL A 18 -18.38 52.16 -22.71
C VAL A 18 -18.55 51.61 -21.27
N ALA A 19 -19.29 52.40 -20.49
CA ALA A 19 -19.99 51.99 -19.28
C ALA A 19 -21.18 51.06 -19.59
N SER A 20 -21.30 49.97 -18.83
CA SER A 20 -22.59 49.31 -18.59
C SER A 20 -22.51 48.44 -17.34
N ALA A 21 -23.52 48.61 -16.49
CA ALA A 21 -23.71 47.93 -15.23
C ALA A 21 -23.83 46.41 -15.41
N ALA A 22 -23.17 45.66 -14.53
CA ALA A 22 -23.62 44.34 -14.12
C ALA A 22 -23.34 44.21 -12.62
N ALA A 23 -24.40 44.27 -11.82
CA ALA A 23 -24.38 43.82 -10.44
C ALA A 23 -23.97 42.34 -10.45
N GLN A 24 -22.76 42.03 -10.00
CA GLN A 24 -22.32 40.66 -9.80
C GLN A 24 -22.68 40.27 -8.37
N SER A 25 -23.74 39.49 -8.25
CA SER A 25 -24.15 38.81 -7.04
C SER A 25 -22.96 38.06 -6.44
N THR A 26 -22.57 38.42 -5.21
CA THR A 26 -21.71 37.59 -4.38
C THR A 26 -22.45 36.30 -4.08
N ALA A 27 -22.16 35.25 -4.87
CA ALA A 27 -22.54 33.90 -4.53
C ALA A 27 -21.67 33.45 -3.36
N THR A 28 -22.17 33.69 -2.14
CA THR A 28 -21.66 33.05 -0.93
C THR A 28 -21.81 31.55 -1.14
N SER A 29 -20.72 30.88 -1.48
CA SER A 29 -20.66 29.42 -1.43
C SER A 29 -20.75 29.03 0.03
N ALA A 30 -21.97 28.81 0.50
CA ALA A 30 -22.19 28.04 1.71
C ALA A 30 -21.58 26.66 1.43
N VAL A 31 -20.38 26.43 1.96
CA VAL A 31 -19.84 25.09 2.14
C VAL A 31 -20.82 24.42 3.08
N GLY A 32 -21.81 23.76 2.50
CA GLY A 32 -22.65 22.83 3.22
C GLY A 32 -21.72 21.74 3.72
N THR A 33 -21.47 21.73 5.02
CA THR A 33 -20.94 20.57 5.72
C THR A 33 -21.96 19.46 5.49
N ALA A 34 -21.74 18.68 4.42
CA ALA A 34 -22.46 17.46 4.18
C ALA A 34 -22.00 16.47 5.26
N THR A 35 -22.61 16.57 6.43
CA THR A 35 -22.60 15.51 7.42
C THR A 35 -23.39 14.36 6.80
N SER A 36 -22.70 13.56 5.99
CA SER A 36 -23.21 12.29 5.49
C SER A 36 -23.70 11.50 6.71
N PRO A 37 -24.92 10.94 6.68
CA PRO A 37 -25.41 10.13 7.78
C PRO A 37 -24.52 8.89 7.90
N SER A 38 -23.60 8.92 8.87
CA SER A 38 -22.86 7.74 9.31
C SER A 38 -23.86 6.78 9.92
N LEU A 39 -24.40 5.89 9.08
CA LEU A 39 -25.05 4.69 9.55
C LEU A 39 -24.03 3.98 10.43
N THR A 40 -24.37 3.83 11.70
CA THR A 40 -23.55 3.26 12.78
C THR A 40 -23.37 1.75 12.59
N THR A 41 -22.93 1.33 11.40
CA THR A 41 -22.42 0.00 11.15
C THR A 41 -20.97 0.05 11.59
N THR A 42 -20.68 -0.51 12.77
CA THR A 42 -19.31 -0.68 13.23
C THR A 42 -18.57 -1.51 12.20
N ALA A 43 -17.65 -0.88 11.46
CA ALA A 43 -16.80 -1.55 10.50
C ALA A 43 -16.01 -2.68 11.18
N THR A 44 -15.80 -3.77 10.47
CA THR A 44 -15.17 -4.99 11.00
C THR A 44 -13.81 -5.24 10.36
N ILE A 45 -12.90 -5.87 11.10
CA ILE A 45 -11.63 -6.31 10.54
C ILE A 45 -11.89 -7.37 9.46
N TYR A 46 -11.29 -7.16 8.28
CA TYR A 46 -11.34 -8.14 7.21
C TYR A 46 -10.30 -9.25 7.48
N PRO A 47 -10.67 -10.55 7.48
CA PRO A 47 -9.76 -11.62 7.87
C PRO A 47 -8.66 -11.94 6.84
N GLY A 48 -8.81 -11.45 5.60
CA GLY A 48 -7.90 -11.70 4.47
C GLY A 48 -8.43 -12.75 3.49
N VAL A 49 -7.94 -12.70 2.25
CA VAL A 49 -8.31 -13.58 1.13
C VAL A 49 -7.09 -14.29 0.55
N GLY A 50 -7.30 -15.50 0.01
CA GLY A 50 -6.25 -16.28 -0.62
C GLY A 50 -5.11 -16.58 0.35
N LYS A 51 -3.91 -16.13 0.00
CA LYS A 51 -2.68 -16.34 0.80
C LYS A 51 -2.47 -15.27 1.88
N TYR A 52 -3.23 -14.17 1.84
CA TYR A 52 -3.09 -13.11 2.84
C TYR A 52 -3.96 -13.38 4.06
N LYS A 53 -3.41 -13.07 5.24
CA LYS A 53 -4.09 -13.11 6.52
C LYS A 53 -3.85 -11.82 7.29
N TYR A 54 -4.87 -11.35 7.99
CA TYR A 54 -4.73 -10.19 8.87
C TYR A 54 -3.63 -10.43 9.91
N ALA A 55 -2.67 -9.51 9.98
CA ALA A 55 -1.51 -9.57 10.86
C ALA A 55 -1.65 -8.63 12.06
N GLY A 56 -2.50 -7.60 11.96
CA GLY A 56 -2.80 -6.67 13.04
C GLY A 56 -2.92 -5.22 12.57
N CYS A 57 -3.24 -4.34 13.51
CA CYS A 57 -3.09 -2.90 13.35
C CYS A 57 -1.66 -2.49 13.71
N TRP A 58 -1.02 -1.64 12.91
CA TRP A 58 0.36 -1.19 13.12
C TRP A 58 0.45 0.33 12.99
N ASN A 59 1.34 0.98 13.72
CA ASN A 59 1.60 2.41 13.55
C ASN A 59 2.40 2.70 12.27
N GLU A 60 2.20 3.89 11.74
CA GLU A 60 3.02 4.47 10.69
C GLU A 60 4.32 5.05 11.30
N THR A 61 5.44 4.98 10.57
CA THR A 61 6.77 5.42 11.05
C THR A 61 7.23 6.76 10.50
N THR A 62 6.50 7.37 9.56
CA THR A 62 6.87 8.64 8.90
C THR A 62 7.20 9.76 9.90
N GLY A 63 6.58 9.75 11.10
CA GLY A 63 6.80 10.75 12.16
C GLY A 63 8.03 10.49 13.05
N TYR A 64 8.74 9.38 12.87
CA TYR A 64 9.89 9.03 13.71
C TYR A 64 11.17 9.60 13.11
N ALA A 65 11.94 10.33 13.93
CA ALA A 65 13.20 10.93 13.51
C ALA A 65 14.16 9.87 12.94
N ASP A 66 14.22 8.71 13.60
CA ASP A 66 15.09 7.60 13.21
C ASP A 66 14.61 6.87 11.94
N ALA A 67 13.35 7.07 11.52
CA ALA A 67 12.85 6.52 10.26
C ALA A 67 13.30 7.35 9.05
N GLY A 68 13.82 8.57 9.24
CA GLY A 68 14.24 9.42 8.12
C GLY A 68 13.11 9.77 7.15
N GLY A 69 11.86 9.79 7.63
CA GLY A 69 10.66 10.00 6.81
C GLY A 69 10.18 8.77 6.03
N VAL A 70 10.81 7.60 6.23
CA VAL A 70 10.39 6.34 5.61
C VAL A 70 9.13 5.81 6.29
N ARG A 71 8.20 5.29 5.48
CA ARG A 71 6.94 4.74 5.97
C ARG A 71 7.09 3.36 6.59
N ALA A 72 6.10 2.91 7.36
CA ALA A 72 6.12 1.57 7.97
C ALA A 72 6.20 0.48 6.89
N LEU A 73 5.51 0.67 5.77
CA LEU A 73 5.60 -0.17 4.56
C LEU A 73 6.34 0.55 3.40
N GLY A 74 7.31 1.41 3.72
CA GLY A 74 8.07 2.22 2.75
C GLY A 74 9.50 1.74 2.48
N GLY A 75 9.86 0.51 2.84
CA GLY A 75 11.19 -0.06 2.62
C GLY A 75 11.47 -0.47 1.17
N GLN A 76 12.72 -0.78 0.81
CA GLN A 76 13.08 -1.16 -0.56
C GLN A 76 12.14 -2.23 -1.15
N GLY A 77 11.62 -1.97 -2.35
CA GLY A 77 10.65 -2.86 -3.01
C GLY A 77 9.19 -2.58 -2.63
N TRP A 78 8.91 -1.44 -1.98
CA TRP A 78 7.54 -0.99 -1.74
C TRP A 78 6.81 -0.60 -3.04
N ASN A 79 5.49 -0.68 -3.01
CA ASN A 79 4.58 -0.13 -4.03
C ASN A 79 3.32 0.42 -3.35
N MET A 80 2.63 1.40 -3.96
CA MET A 80 1.39 1.95 -3.40
C MET A 80 0.38 2.35 -4.46
N GLU A 81 -0.90 2.29 -4.10
CA GLU A 81 -2.00 2.91 -4.84
C GLU A 81 -3.03 3.52 -3.89
N ALA A 82 -3.85 4.44 -4.39
CA ALA A 82 -4.97 5.00 -3.64
C ALA A 82 -6.19 5.12 -4.54
N GLN A 83 -7.33 4.61 -4.11
CA GLN A 83 -8.56 4.56 -4.92
C GLN A 83 -9.77 4.95 -4.07
N ASN A 84 -10.68 5.77 -4.61
CA ASN A 84 -11.88 6.20 -3.88
C ASN A 84 -12.93 5.09 -3.69
N ASP A 85 -12.66 3.89 -4.21
CA ASP A 85 -13.44 2.67 -4.04
C ASP A 85 -12.58 1.54 -3.43
N MET A 86 -11.50 1.89 -2.72
CA MET A 86 -10.61 0.89 -2.12
C MET A 86 -11.35 -0.05 -1.17
N THR A 87 -11.06 -1.34 -1.30
CA THR A 87 -11.49 -2.41 -0.40
C THR A 87 -10.28 -3.22 0.05
N PRO A 88 -10.37 -3.99 1.16
CA PRO A 88 -9.31 -4.89 1.56
C PRO A 88 -8.94 -5.87 0.44
N ASP A 89 -9.93 -6.47 -0.24
CA ASP A 89 -9.69 -7.40 -1.35
C ASP A 89 -8.94 -6.77 -2.53
N MET A 90 -9.26 -5.53 -2.90
CA MET A 90 -8.54 -4.79 -3.94
C MET A 90 -7.07 -4.60 -3.56
N CYS A 91 -6.80 -4.16 -2.34
CA CYS A 91 -5.43 -3.97 -1.87
C CYS A 91 -4.63 -5.27 -1.83
N LEU A 92 -5.25 -6.36 -1.34
CA LEU A 92 -4.61 -7.68 -1.30
C LEU A 92 -4.33 -8.24 -2.69
N SER A 93 -5.17 -7.92 -3.67
CA SER A 93 -4.93 -8.26 -5.08
C SER A 93 -3.79 -7.42 -5.67
N PHE A 94 -3.79 -6.11 -5.44
CA PHE A 94 -2.74 -5.19 -5.89
C PHE A 94 -1.36 -5.58 -5.35
N CYS A 95 -1.30 -5.93 -4.06
CA CYS A 95 -0.05 -6.32 -3.40
C CYS A 95 0.41 -7.75 -3.68
N SER A 96 -0.31 -8.51 -4.51
CA SER A 96 0.00 -9.91 -4.81
C SER A 96 1.50 -10.14 -5.07
N GLY A 97 2.14 -10.92 -4.20
CA GLY A 97 3.58 -11.22 -4.27
C GLY A 97 4.44 -10.48 -3.27
N SER A 98 3.95 -9.39 -2.66
CA SER A 98 4.61 -8.72 -1.53
C SER A 98 4.37 -9.49 -0.23
N GLN A 99 5.35 -9.50 0.68
CA GLN A 99 5.18 -10.17 1.98
C GLN A 99 4.09 -9.50 2.82
N TYR A 100 3.96 -8.18 2.73
CA TYR A 100 2.98 -7.39 3.46
C TYR A 100 2.14 -6.53 2.52
N ALA A 101 0.88 -6.39 2.89
CA ALA A 101 -0.05 -5.42 2.35
C ALA A 101 -0.65 -4.64 3.53
N GLY A 102 -0.84 -3.34 3.40
CA GLY A 102 -1.40 -2.49 4.46
C GLY A 102 -2.37 -1.48 3.88
N LEU A 103 -3.49 -1.26 4.57
CA LEU A 103 -4.42 -0.20 4.21
C LEU A 103 -4.34 0.95 5.21
N GLU A 104 -4.40 2.18 4.70
CA GLU A 104 -4.33 3.40 5.49
C GLU A 104 -5.30 4.46 4.96
N TYR A 105 -5.76 5.37 5.83
CA TYR A 105 -6.61 6.51 5.45
C TYR A 105 -7.81 6.16 4.58
N SER A 106 -8.48 5.02 4.85
CA SER A 106 -9.67 4.51 4.13
C SER A 106 -9.47 4.10 2.67
N ARG A 107 -8.43 4.59 1.99
CA ARG A 107 -8.27 4.44 0.53
C ARG A 107 -6.88 4.06 0.06
N GLU A 108 -5.87 4.17 0.91
CA GLU A 108 -4.49 3.91 0.51
C GLU A 108 -4.18 2.43 0.70
N CYS A 109 -3.47 1.87 -0.26
CA CYS A 109 -2.94 0.52 -0.21
C CYS A 109 -1.42 0.59 -0.37
N TRP A 110 -0.72 -0.07 0.54
CA TRP A 110 0.74 -0.13 0.61
C TRP A 110 1.20 -1.58 0.56
N CYS A 111 2.16 -1.87 -0.31
CA CYS A 111 2.76 -3.18 -0.44
C CYS A 111 4.22 -3.08 -0.09
N SER A 112 4.76 -4.04 0.66
CA SER A 112 6.19 -4.09 0.94
C SER A 112 6.65 -5.51 1.24
N PRO A 113 7.89 -5.87 0.86
CA PRO A 113 8.53 -7.10 1.34
C PRO A 113 8.84 -7.07 2.85
N TYR A 114 8.84 -5.88 3.48
CA TYR A 114 9.18 -5.70 4.89
C TYR A 114 8.24 -4.71 5.58
N ILE A 115 8.04 -4.89 6.88
CA ILE A 115 7.55 -3.83 7.76
C ILE A 115 8.74 -3.24 8.52
N SER A 116 8.76 -1.92 8.68
CA SER A 116 9.80 -1.21 9.42
C SER A 116 9.95 -1.79 10.83
N ALA A 117 11.19 -1.97 11.28
CA ALA A 117 11.48 -2.41 12.65
C ALA A 117 11.10 -1.34 13.71
N LEU A 118 10.82 -0.12 13.28
CA LEU A 118 10.30 0.96 14.12
C LEU A 118 8.77 0.94 14.21
N SER A 119 8.10 0.07 13.45
CA SER A 119 6.65 -0.09 13.52
C SER A 119 6.30 -1.13 14.58
N ASP A 120 5.36 -0.79 15.44
CA ASP A 120 4.83 -1.59 16.52
C ASP A 120 3.37 -1.94 16.25
N LYS A 121 3.01 -3.17 16.65
CA LYS A 121 1.63 -3.62 16.64
C LYS A 121 0.83 -2.88 17.71
N LEU A 122 -0.32 -2.33 17.32
CA LEU A 122 -1.25 -1.59 18.16
C LEU A 122 -2.48 -2.42 18.51
N SER A 123 -3.35 -1.84 19.34
CA SER A 123 -4.73 -2.29 19.49
C SER A 123 -5.47 -2.16 18.15
N ASP A 124 -6.32 -3.13 17.81
CA ASP A 124 -7.14 -3.07 16.59
C ASP A 124 -8.07 -1.84 16.56
N GLN A 125 -8.38 -1.24 17.73
CA GLN A 125 -9.19 -0.02 17.83
C GLN A 125 -8.50 1.23 17.25
N GLU A 126 -7.18 1.21 17.09
CA GLU A 126 -6.43 2.31 16.45
C GLU A 126 -6.60 2.31 14.93
N CYS A 127 -6.99 1.18 14.36
CA CYS A 127 -7.41 1.05 12.98
C CYS A 127 -8.93 1.15 12.93
N ASN A 128 -9.45 2.38 12.84
CA ASN A 128 -10.87 2.69 13.01
C ASN A 128 -11.50 3.40 11.81
N MET A 129 -10.79 3.51 10.69
CA MET A 129 -11.31 4.12 9.47
C MET A 129 -11.93 3.06 8.57
N ALA A 130 -13.21 3.24 8.21
CA ALA A 130 -13.89 2.37 7.27
C ALA A 130 -13.34 2.56 5.86
N CYS A 131 -13.36 1.51 5.04
CA CYS A 131 -12.92 1.58 3.65
C CYS A 131 -13.86 2.46 2.81
N GLU A 132 -13.32 3.21 1.85
CA GLU A 132 -14.15 4.02 0.95
C GLU A 132 -15.01 3.15 0.02
N GLY A 133 -14.49 1.99 -0.42
CA GLY A 133 -15.22 1.04 -1.27
C GLY A 133 -16.09 0.02 -0.53
N ASP A 134 -15.91 -0.16 0.77
CA ASP A 134 -16.73 -1.05 1.61
C ASP A 134 -16.75 -0.56 3.07
N ALA A 135 -17.74 0.28 3.40
CA ALA A 135 -17.87 0.85 4.74
C ALA A 135 -18.10 -0.19 5.84
N SER A 136 -18.36 -1.47 5.51
CA SER A 136 -18.46 -2.56 6.50
C SER A 136 -17.10 -3.09 6.96
N LYS A 137 -16.00 -2.65 6.33
CA LYS A 137 -14.62 -3.10 6.60
C LYS A 137 -13.72 -1.96 7.03
N VAL A 138 -12.72 -2.30 7.84
CA VAL A 138 -11.68 -1.38 8.29
C VAL A 138 -10.52 -1.33 7.30
N CYS A 139 -10.12 -0.12 6.90
CA CYS A 139 -9.00 0.19 6.00
C CYS A 139 -8.00 1.15 6.68
N GLY A 140 -7.44 0.68 7.79
CA GLY A 140 -6.45 1.42 8.58
C GLY A 140 -7.05 2.48 9.49
N GLY A 141 -6.27 3.52 9.75
CA GLY A 141 -6.63 4.69 10.51
C GLY A 141 -5.74 5.87 10.15
N ARG A 142 -5.69 6.87 11.03
CA ARG A 142 -4.79 8.02 10.85
C ARG A 142 -3.41 7.64 11.36
N LEU A 143 -2.42 7.52 10.46
CA LEU A 143 -1.07 7.06 10.80
C LEU A 143 -1.06 5.65 11.41
N THR A 144 -2.03 4.81 11.02
CA THR A 144 -2.13 3.42 11.44
C THR A 144 -2.61 2.56 10.28
N LEU A 145 -2.03 1.37 10.11
CA LEU A 145 -2.28 0.47 8.99
C LEU A 145 -2.96 -0.82 9.46
N THR A 146 -4.01 -1.25 8.77
CA THR A 146 -4.44 -2.65 8.85
C THR A 146 -3.52 -3.49 7.98
N VAL A 147 -2.62 -4.25 8.60
CA VAL A 147 -1.59 -5.02 7.91
C VAL A 147 -2.02 -6.47 7.71
N TYR A 148 -1.73 -6.99 6.53
CA TYR A 148 -1.89 -8.38 6.14
C TYR A 148 -0.54 -8.97 5.76
N ASN A 149 -0.34 -10.22 6.11
CA ASN A 149 0.87 -10.98 5.80
C ASN A 149 0.54 -12.08 4.79
N LEU A 150 1.38 -12.21 3.78
CA LEU A 150 1.39 -13.35 2.86
C LEU A 150 1.82 -14.63 3.61
N THR A 151 0.84 -15.33 4.15
CA THR A 151 1.03 -16.71 4.59
C THR A 151 1.04 -17.58 3.35
N LEU A 152 2.22 -18.02 2.91
CA LEU A 152 2.24 -19.21 2.05
C LEU A 152 1.50 -20.27 2.83
N THR A 153 0.35 -20.71 2.34
CA THR A 153 -0.24 -21.94 2.82
C THR A 153 0.79 -22.99 2.50
N THR A 154 1.65 -23.30 3.47
CA THR A 154 2.34 -24.57 3.53
C THR A 154 1.21 -25.58 3.60
N GLN A 155 0.66 -25.92 2.43
CA GLN A 155 0.26 -27.27 2.20
C GLN A 155 1.52 -28.02 2.58
N ASN A 156 1.52 -28.57 3.79
CA ASN A 156 2.30 -29.74 4.14
C ASN A 156 1.87 -30.83 3.15
N LYS A 157 2.20 -30.67 1.86
CA LYS A 157 2.54 -31.78 1.02
C LYS A 157 3.87 -32.18 1.61
N ALA A 158 3.80 -33.00 2.65
CA ALA A 158 4.89 -33.84 3.04
C ALA A 158 5.39 -34.42 1.72
N ILE A 159 6.49 -33.86 1.20
CA ILE A 159 7.26 -34.55 0.20
C ILE A 159 7.73 -35.74 1.00
N GLY A 160 6.98 -36.83 0.85
CA GLY A 160 7.36 -38.13 1.34
C GLY A 160 8.71 -38.40 0.69
N LEU A 161 9.76 -37.99 1.39
CA LEU A 161 11.12 -38.40 1.17
C LEU A 161 11.11 -39.89 1.51
N THR A 162 10.59 -40.68 0.57
CA THR A 162 10.71 -42.11 0.57
C THR A 162 12.19 -42.36 0.46
N ARG A 163 12.78 -42.70 1.60
CA ARG A 163 14.14 -43.21 1.72
C ARG A 163 14.22 -44.41 0.79
N SER A 164 14.76 -44.19 -0.42
CA SER A 164 15.08 -45.25 -1.36
C SER A 164 16.09 -46.17 -0.68
N THR A 165 15.59 -47.25 -0.08
CA THR A 165 16.42 -48.34 0.37
C THR A 165 16.98 -48.99 -0.89
N GLY A 166 18.23 -48.66 -1.21
CA GLY A 166 19.02 -49.34 -2.21
C GLY A 166 19.14 -50.81 -1.84
N LEU A 167 18.28 -51.64 -2.42
CA LEU A 167 18.40 -53.09 -2.44
C LEU A 167 18.11 -53.56 -3.88
N ALA A 168 19.11 -53.48 -4.74
CA ALA A 168 19.22 -54.31 -5.94
C ALA A 168 20.55 -54.01 -6.64
N MET A 169 21.63 -54.70 -6.24
CA MET A 169 22.69 -55.18 -7.14
C MET A 169 23.50 -56.25 -6.39
N VAL A 170 22.95 -57.46 -6.34
CA VAL A 170 23.73 -58.68 -6.15
C VAL A 170 23.63 -59.46 -7.45
N ALA A 171 24.78 -60.00 -7.88
CA ALA A 171 24.99 -60.98 -8.95
C ALA A 171 25.18 -60.44 -10.37
N LEU A 172 26.46 -60.28 -10.76
CA LEU A 172 27.11 -60.96 -11.90
C LEU A 172 28.61 -60.61 -11.90
N GLY A 173 29.33 -61.16 -10.92
CA GLY A 173 30.78 -60.96 -10.71
C GLY A 173 31.57 -62.26 -10.83
N LEU A 174 31.27 -63.09 -11.84
CA LEU A 174 32.02 -64.31 -12.16
C LEU A 174 32.02 -64.53 -13.68
N ALA A 175 32.96 -63.89 -14.38
CA ALA A 175 33.66 -64.38 -15.58
C ALA A 175 34.42 -63.22 -16.25
N MET A 176 35.63 -63.50 -16.74
CA MET A 176 36.50 -62.63 -17.57
C MET A 176 37.45 -61.68 -16.83
N ALA A 177 38.52 -62.23 -16.23
CA ALA A 177 39.87 -61.63 -16.29
C ALA A 177 40.93 -62.61 -15.74
N MET A 178 41.05 -63.79 -16.35
CA MET A 178 42.20 -64.70 -16.16
C MET A 178 43.28 -64.50 -17.25
N VAL A 179 43.39 -63.31 -17.83
CA VAL A 179 44.43 -63.04 -18.85
C VAL A 179 44.80 -61.57 -18.74
N VAL A 180 45.83 -61.23 -17.96
CA VAL A 180 46.97 -60.33 -18.30
C VAL A 180 47.90 -60.30 -17.07
N PHE A 181 48.58 -61.42 -16.80
CA PHE A 181 49.86 -61.46 -16.09
C PHE A 181 50.67 -62.58 -16.72
N LEU A 182 51.26 -62.26 -17.87
CA LEU A 182 52.48 -62.85 -18.42
C LEU A 182 53.20 -61.72 -19.15
#